data_AF-A0A7J3MCJ4-F1
#
_entry.id   AF-A0A7J3MCJ4-F1
#
_cell.length_a   1.000
_cell.length_b   1.000
_cell.length_c   1.000
_cell.angle_alpha   90.00
_cell.angle_beta   90.00
_cell.angle_gamma   90.00
#
_symmetry.space_group_name_H-M   'P 1'
#
loop_
_entity.id
_entity.type
_entity.pdbx_description
1 polymer ?
#
loop_
_entity_poly.entity_id
_entity_poly.type
_entity_poly.pdbx_seq_one_letter_code
_entity_poly.pdbx_strand_id
1 'polypeptide(L)'
;MSIGRQLLEELRRDEEIRVELSRELIPEIIRDKGLRRAVLIALSREMVTKDDVKELKEYIDKRTDEVNRRIDGMLNEVNRRIDGMLRWIIGLIVGMWATVMATLITILLKLTGAF
;
A
#
# COMPACT_ATOMS: atom_id res chain seq x y z
N MET A 1 -52.36 -19.27 -26.75
CA MET A 1 -51.03 -18.69 -26.45
C MET A 1 -50.03 -19.24 -27.47
N SER A 2 -49.00 -18.47 -27.82
CA SER A 2 -47.89 -18.99 -28.65
C SER A 2 -47.07 -20.00 -27.82
N ILE A 3 -46.71 -21.13 -28.42
CA ILE A 3 -45.92 -22.21 -27.80
C ILE A 3 -44.64 -21.65 -27.13
N GLY A 4 -43.99 -20.66 -27.76
CA GLY A 4 -42.80 -20.04 -27.19
C GLY A 4 -43.06 -19.24 -25.90
N ARG A 5 -44.26 -18.67 -25.72
CA ARG A 5 -44.61 -17.98 -24.46
C ARG A 5 -44.89 -18.96 -23.34
N GLN A 6 -45.54 -20.07 -23.64
CA GLN A 6 -45.83 -21.12 -22.66
C GLN A 6 -44.54 -21.78 -22.17
N LEU A 7 -43.59 -22.06 -23.07
CA LEU A 7 -42.26 -22.56 -22.72
C LEU A 7 -41.48 -21.57 -21.83
N LEU A 8 -41.56 -20.26 -22.14
CA LEU A 8 -40.94 -19.22 -21.30
C LEU A 8 -41.58 -19.12 -19.91
N GLU A 9 -42.90 -19.29 -19.80
CA GLU A 9 -43.61 -19.32 -18.52
C GLU A 9 -43.24 -20.55 -17.69
N GLU A 10 -43.15 -21.73 -18.31
CA GLU A 10 -42.71 -22.97 -17.65
C GLU A 10 -41.25 -22.87 -17.17
N LEU A 11 -40.32 -22.37 -18.00
CA LEU A 11 -38.91 -22.14 -17.61
C LEU A 11 -38.75 -21.09 -16.50
N ARG A 12 -39.68 -20.14 -16.39
CA ARG A 12 -39.69 -19.16 -15.31
C ARG A 12 -40.19 -19.75 -14.00
N ARG A 13 -41.18 -20.63 -14.08
CA ARG A 13 -41.90 -21.18 -12.93
C ARG A 13 -41.19 -22.41 -12.34
N ASP A 14 -40.49 -23.16 -13.17
CA ASP A 14 -39.84 -24.42 -12.81
C ASP A 14 -38.31 -24.31 -12.97
N GLU A 15 -37.60 -24.46 -11.86
CA GLU A 15 -36.14 -24.45 -11.83
C GLU A 15 -35.53 -25.72 -12.41
N GLU A 16 -36.19 -26.87 -12.25
CA GLU A 16 -35.69 -28.17 -12.69
C GLU A 16 -35.66 -28.21 -14.22
N ILE A 17 -36.74 -27.78 -14.87
CA ILE A 17 -36.85 -27.67 -16.33
C ILE A 17 -35.81 -26.67 -16.88
N ARG A 18 -35.58 -25.55 -16.18
CA ARG A 18 -34.57 -24.57 -16.57
C ARG A 18 -33.15 -25.13 -16.51
N VAL A 19 -32.83 -25.89 -15.47
CA VAL A 19 -31.50 -26.52 -15.32
C VAL A 19 -31.31 -27.63 -16.33
N GLU A 20 -32.31 -28.45 -16.59
CA GLU A 20 -32.26 -29.54 -17.58
C GLU A 20 -32.06 -28.98 -19.00
N LEU A 21 -32.81 -27.95 -19.38
CA LEU A 21 -32.62 -27.26 -20.65
C LEU A 21 -31.22 -26.65 -20.76
N SER A 22 -30.71 -26.07 -19.67
CA SER A 22 -29.35 -25.51 -19.64
C SER A 22 -28.28 -26.59 -19.82
N ARG A 23 -28.48 -27.78 -19.22
CA ARG A 23 -27.55 -28.92 -19.38
C ARG A 23 -27.45 -29.41 -20.81
N GLU A 24 -28.55 -29.37 -21.57
CA GLU A 24 -28.56 -29.74 -22.99
C GLU A 24 -27.93 -28.65 -23.87
N LEU A 25 -28.16 -27.36 -23.56
CA LEU A 25 -27.69 -26.24 -24.39
C LEU A 25 -26.22 -25.86 -24.14
N ILE A 26 -25.71 -25.99 -22.91
CA ILE A 26 -24.33 -25.61 -22.56
C ILE A 26 -23.28 -26.34 -23.41
N PRO A 27 -23.32 -27.68 -23.58
CA PRO A 27 -22.36 -28.40 -24.41
C PRO A 27 -22.33 -27.89 -25.85
N GLU A 28 -23.49 -27.54 -26.40
CA GLU A 28 -23.63 -27.07 -27.78
C GLU A 28 -23.05 -25.65 -27.96
N ILE A 29 -23.31 -24.77 -26.98
CA ILE A 29 -22.69 -23.42 -26.93
C ILE A 29 -21.16 -23.49 -26.84
N ILE A 30 -20.62 -24.48 -26.13
CA ILE A 30 -19.17 -24.67 -25.97
C ILE A 30 -18.54 -25.36 -27.20
N ARG A 31 -19.27 -26.25 -27.88
CA ARG A 31 -18.82 -26.93 -29.10
C ARG A 31 -18.78 -25.99 -30.30
N ASP A 32 -19.78 -25.12 -30.45
CA ASP A 32 -19.79 -24.16 -31.54
C ASP A 32 -18.71 -23.07 -31.37
N LYS A 33 -17.87 -22.92 -32.38
CA LYS A 33 -16.76 -21.95 -32.34
C LYS A 33 -17.27 -20.50 -32.30
N GLY A 34 -18.41 -20.21 -32.94
CA GLY A 34 -18.99 -18.87 -33.00
C GLY A 34 -19.57 -18.44 -31.65
N LEU A 35 -20.41 -19.28 -31.06
CA LEU A 35 -21.02 -19.08 -29.75
C LEU A 35 -19.96 -19.03 -28.65
N ARG A 36 -19.00 -19.95 -28.66
CA ARG A 36 -17.87 -19.92 -27.71
C ARG A 36 -17.09 -18.60 -27.81
N ARG A 37 -16.85 -18.09 -29.03
CA ARG A 37 -16.16 -16.81 -29.22
C ARG A 37 -16.99 -15.63 -28.72
N ALA A 38 -18.30 -15.63 -28.97
CA ALA A 38 -19.19 -14.59 -28.48
C ALA A 38 -19.22 -14.54 -26.94
N VAL A 39 -19.31 -15.70 -26.28
CA VAL A 39 -19.25 -15.81 -24.81
C VAL A 39 -17.91 -15.33 -24.27
N LEU A 40 -16.79 -15.75 -24.87
CA LEU A 40 -15.46 -15.29 -24.47
C LEU A 40 -15.28 -13.78 -24.65
N ILE A 41 -15.81 -13.18 -25.72
CA ILE A 41 -15.77 -11.73 -25.92
C ILE A 41 -16.60 -11.02 -24.85
N ALA A 42 -17.81 -11.51 -24.55
CA ALA A 42 -18.65 -10.94 -23.51
C ALA A 42 -17.96 -11.01 -22.13
N LEU A 43 -17.41 -12.16 -21.76
CA LEU A 43 -16.67 -12.32 -20.50
C LEU A 43 -15.40 -11.46 -20.49
N SER A 44 -14.67 -11.36 -21.60
CA SER A 44 -13.44 -10.55 -21.66
C SER A 44 -13.67 -9.07 -21.40
N ARG A 45 -14.89 -8.55 -21.63
CA ARG A 45 -15.24 -7.16 -21.31
C ARG A 45 -15.43 -6.90 -19.81
N GLU A 46 -15.79 -7.92 -19.05
CA GLU A 46 -16.04 -7.80 -17.60
C GLU A 46 -14.90 -8.39 -16.76
N MET A 47 -13.98 -9.14 -17.37
CA MET A 47 -12.83 -9.71 -16.69
C MET A 47 -11.71 -8.68 -16.56
N VAL A 48 -11.20 -8.54 -15.32
CA VAL A 48 -9.91 -7.89 -15.07
C VAL A 48 -8.84 -8.68 -15.79
N THR A 49 -8.15 -8.02 -16.71
CA THR A 49 -7.08 -8.63 -17.50
C THR A 49 -5.78 -8.67 -16.69
N LYS A 50 -4.83 -9.50 -17.12
CA LYS A 50 -3.49 -9.50 -16.52
C LYS A 50 -2.80 -8.14 -16.66
N ASP A 51 -3.11 -7.40 -17.71
CA ASP A 51 -2.54 -6.07 -17.95
C ASP A 51 -3.06 -5.07 -16.92
N ASP A 52 -4.36 -5.11 -16.58
CA ASP A 52 -4.95 -4.28 -15.53
C ASP A 52 -4.29 -4.54 -14.17
N VAL A 53 -4.05 -5.81 -13.84
CA VAL A 53 -3.35 -6.20 -12.60
C VAL A 53 -1.89 -5.73 -12.62
N LYS A 54 -1.23 -5.80 -13.77
CA LYS A 54 0.15 -5.34 -13.93
C LYS A 54 0.26 -3.83 -13.77
N GLU A 55 -0.64 -3.07 -14.39
CA GLU A 55 -0.69 -1.61 -14.26
C GLU A 55 -0.96 -1.21 -12.80
N LEU A 56 -1.90 -1.88 -12.14
CA LEU A 56 -2.16 -1.65 -10.72
C LEU A 56 -0.94 -1.96 -9.85
N LYS A 57 -0.21 -3.05 -10.14
CA LYS A 57 1.03 -3.38 -9.43
C LYS A 57 2.08 -2.29 -9.62
N GLU A 58 2.32 -1.86 -10.86
CA GLU A 58 3.29 -0.78 -11.14
C GLU A 58 2.91 0.53 -10.47
N TYR A 59 1.61 0.85 -10.41
CA TYR A 59 1.12 2.01 -9.66
C TYR A 59 1.39 1.88 -8.16
N ILE A 60 1.11 0.72 -7.56
CA ILE A 60 1.38 0.44 -6.15
C ILE A 60 2.88 0.51 -5.85
N ASP A 61 3.73 -0.07 -6.69
CA ASP A 61 5.18 -0.05 -6.52
C ASP A 61 5.70 1.40 -6.54
N LYS A 62 5.26 2.22 -7.50
CA LYS A 62 5.61 3.66 -7.56
C LYS A 62 5.18 4.43 -6.32
N ARG A 63 3.98 4.16 -5.81
CA ARG A 63 3.45 4.83 -4.60
C ARG A 63 4.21 4.39 -3.35
N THR A 64 4.56 3.11 -3.26
CA THR A 64 5.41 2.57 -2.19
C THR A 64 6.78 3.23 -2.19
N ASP A 65 7.42 3.35 -3.36
CA ASP A 65 8.72 4.03 -3.50
C ASP A 65 8.67 5.52 -3.15
N GLU A 66 7.58 6.21 -3.51
CA GLU A 66 7.36 7.60 -3.14
C GLU A 66 7.24 7.76 -1.62
N VAL A 67 6.48 6.88 -0.96
CA VAL A 67 6.31 6.88 0.49
C VAL A 67 7.63 6.59 1.19
N ASN A 68 8.39 5.58 0.74
CA ASN A 68 9.70 5.26 1.31
C ASN A 68 10.65 6.45 1.24
N ARG A 69 10.73 7.13 0.08
CA ARG A 69 11.55 8.35 -0.07
C ARG A 69 11.14 9.47 0.87
N ARG A 70 9.84 9.66 1.11
CA ARG A 70 9.34 10.66 2.07
C ARG A 70 9.73 10.30 3.50
N ILE A 71 9.61 9.04 3.89
CA ILE A 71 10.02 8.54 5.20
C ILE A 71 11.52 8.74 5.41
N ASP A 72 12.35 8.37 4.44
CA ASP A 72 13.80 8.56 4.49
C ASP A 72 14.17 10.05 4.61
N GLY A 73 13.45 10.92 3.88
CA GLY A 73 13.61 12.37 3.99
C GLY A 73 13.29 12.88 5.41
N MET A 74 12.16 12.45 5.97
CA MET A 74 11.75 12.82 7.34
C MET A 74 12.74 12.32 8.39
N LEU A 75 13.20 11.06 8.28
CA LEU A 75 14.19 10.49 9.19
C LEU A 75 15.51 11.27 9.16
N ASN A 76 15.98 11.64 7.96
CA ASN A 76 17.19 12.44 7.82
C ASN A 76 17.03 13.85 8.43
N GLU A 77 15.88 14.48 8.26
CA GLU A 77 15.62 15.79 8.88
C GLU A 77 15.59 15.68 10.42
N VAL A 78 14.92 14.66 10.95
CA VAL A 78 14.87 14.37 12.38
C VAL A 78 16.26 14.11 12.94
N ASN A 79 17.07 13.27 12.29
CA ASN A 79 18.45 13.00 12.71
C ASN A 79 19.28 14.29 12.75
N ARG A 80 19.19 15.15 11.73
CA ARG A 80 19.91 16.44 11.73
C ARG A 80 19.49 17.34 12.88
N ARG A 81 18.19 17.38 13.20
CA ARG A 81 17.67 18.16 14.35
C ARG A 81 18.19 17.59 15.66
N ILE A 82 18.16 16.28 15.83
CA ILE A 82 18.69 15.59 17.02
C ILE A 82 20.18 15.86 17.17
N ASP A 83 20.98 15.68 16.12
CA ASP A 83 22.42 15.94 16.14
C ASP A 83 22.74 17.39 16.51
N GLY A 84 21.98 18.35 15.95
CA GLY A 84 22.10 19.76 16.29
C GLY A 84 21.80 20.04 17.76
N MET A 85 20.70 19.46 18.28
CA MET A 85 20.32 19.59 19.68
C MET A 85 21.37 18.96 20.61
N LEU A 86 21.85 17.76 20.29
CA LEU A 86 22.89 17.06 21.06
C LEU A 86 24.18 17.88 21.10
N ARG A 87 24.61 18.43 19.96
CA ARG A 87 25.80 19.29 19.91
C ARG A 87 25.66 20.52 20.81
N TRP A 88 24.48 21.16 20.81
CA TRP A 88 24.19 22.29 21.70
C TRP A 88 24.20 21.88 23.17
N ILE A 89 23.53 20.79 23.53
CA ILE A 89 23.48 20.27 24.90
C ILE A 89 24.88 19.94 25.41
N ILE A 90 25.68 19.24 24.61
CA ILE A 90 27.08 18.92 24.95
C ILE A 90 27.88 20.21 25.15
N GLY A 91 27.71 21.20 24.27
CA GLY A 91 28.37 22.50 24.41
C GLY A 91 28.02 23.22 25.72
N LEU A 92 26.75 23.23 26.11
CA LEU A 92 26.30 23.82 27.37
C LEU A 92 26.87 23.08 28.60
N ILE A 93 26.85 21.74 28.59
CA ILE A 93 27.40 20.93 29.67
C ILE A 93 28.89 21.20 29.82
N VAL A 94 29.66 21.14 28.72
CA VAL A 94 31.10 21.40 28.73
C VAL A 94 31.41 22.82 29.20
N GLY A 95 30.67 23.82 28.72
CA GLY A 95 30.83 25.21 29.14
C GLY A 95 30.56 25.41 30.63
N MET A 96 29.53 24.78 31.17
CA MET A 96 29.21 24.80 32.60
C MET A 96 30.31 24.14 33.44
N TRP A 97 30.84 22.99 33.01
CA TRP A 97 31.94 22.36 33.73
C TRP A 97 33.21 23.20 33.67
N ALA A 98 33.51 23.86 32.55
CA ALA A 98 34.66 24.73 32.42
C ALA A 98 34.61 25.91 33.40
N THR A 99 33.45 26.54 33.59
CA THR A 99 33.29 27.63 34.55
C THR A 99 33.39 27.13 36.00
N VAL A 100 32.82 25.97 36.31
CA VAL A 100 32.96 25.32 37.63
C VAL A 100 34.43 24.98 37.93
N MET A 101 35.17 24.44 36.97
CA MET A 101 36.59 24.15 37.16
C MET A 101 37.41 25.42 37.36
N ALA A 102 37.11 26.50 36.63
CA ALA A 102 37.79 27.79 36.80
C ALA A 102 37.56 28.39 38.21
N THR A 103 36.34 28.34 38.73
CA THR A 103 36.05 28.81 40.09
C THR A 103 36.71 27.91 41.15
N LEU A 104 36.75 26.60 40.95
CA LEU A 104 37.45 25.69 41.86
C LEU A 104 38.97 25.92 41.89
N ILE A 105 39.60 26.10 40.72
CA ILE A 105 41.04 26.39 40.61
C ILE A 105 41.37 27.70 41.32
N THR A 106 40.58 28.75 41.11
CA THR A 106 40.80 30.05 41.79
C THR A 106 40.64 29.96 43.31
N ILE A 107 39.72 29.13 43.82
CA ILE A 107 39.59 28.87 45.25
C ILE A 107 40.81 28.11 45.79
N LEU A 108 41.26 27.06 45.09
CA LEU A 108 42.43 26.27 45.48
C LEU A 108 43.70 27.12 45.56
N LEU A 109 43.93 28.01 44.59
CA LEU A 109 45.07 28.93 44.59
C LEU A 109 45.07 29.88 45.79
N LYS A 110 43.90 30.37 46.20
CA LYS A 110 43.76 31.19 47.42
C LYS A 110 44.05 30.38 48.69
N LEU A 111 43.76 29.09 48.70
CA LEU A 111 43.88 28.25 49.89
C LEU A 111 45.30 27.72 50.12
N THR A 112 46.09 27.54 49.04
CA THR A 112 47.50 27.14 49.11
C THR A 112 48.47 28.28 49.39
N GLY A 113 47.97 29.52 49.56
CA GLY A 113 48.80 30.69 49.86
C GLY A 113 49.71 31.12 48.69
N ALA A 114 49.38 30.71 47.46
CA ALA A 114 50.06 31.17 46.26
C ALA A 114 49.71 32.63 45.89
N PHE A 115 48.82 33.27 46.66
CA PHE A 115 48.53 34.70 46.72
C PHE A 115 48.11 35.08 48.14
#